data_AF-A0A957R406-F1
#
_entry.id   AF-A0A957R406-F1
#
_cell.length_a   1.000
_cell.length_b   1.000
_cell.length_c   1.000
_cell.angle_alpha   90.00
_cell.angle_beta   90.00
_cell.angle_gamma   90.00
#
_symmetry.space_group_name_H-M   'P 1'
#
loop_
_entity.id
_entity.type
_entity.pdbx_description
1 polymer ?
#
loop_
_entity_poly.entity_id
_entity_poly.type
_entity_poly.pdbx_seq_one_letter_code
_entity_poly.pdbx_strand_id
1 'polypeptide(L)'
;MLMFKIGEFSTFTRVSIKMLRHYDDLGLLKPAQVDPFTNYRYYSADQLPRLNRIVALKDLGFSLEQIGQLLSGELSAEQMQGMLKLRRAEIEQQLREEEAKLARIEARLAQIAKTEGRMAYDVVLRAVDAQMVASMRQVVSIDSGEVTEMFETVEAAVGQYKARAVRPPLMIYHDTEYQEGVQEVEVAIPINGPMPSSTAIQIQELAGHETMACCIHTGEYDTLPQAFGALMQWIEANGYHIVGPTRELFLRFGADQKGYELPEAYLAKSAAEFVTELQIPVEK
;
A
#
# COMPACT_ATOMS: atom_id res chain seq x y z
N MET A 1 -51.52 -17.06 -18.88
CA MET A 1 -50.48 -16.07 -18.54
C MET A 1 -50.08 -16.33 -17.10
N LEU A 2 -48.79 -16.47 -16.81
CA LEU A 2 -48.32 -16.76 -15.46
C LEU A 2 -48.48 -15.48 -14.61
N MET A 3 -49.16 -15.58 -13.48
CA MET A 3 -49.40 -14.44 -12.58
C MET A 3 -48.71 -14.68 -11.25
N PHE A 4 -48.01 -13.66 -10.77
CA PHE A 4 -47.26 -13.67 -9.53
C PHE A 4 -47.95 -12.80 -8.50
N LYS A 5 -48.10 -13.30 -7.28
CA LYS A 5 -48.42 -12.46 -6.13
C LYS A 5 -47.33 -11.40 -5.96
N ILE A 6 -47.69 -10.22 -5.45
CA ILE A 6 -46.72 -9.13 -5.21
C ILE A 6 -45.47 -9.56 -4.42
N GLY A 7 -45.61 -10.50 -3.48
CA GLY A 7 -44.47 -11.06 -2.74
C GLY A 7 -43.55 -11.92 -3.60
N GLU A 8 -44.10 -12.77 -4.46
CA GLU A 8 -43.34 -13.59 -5.40
C GLU A 8 -42.63 -12.69 -6.42
N PHE A 9 -43.35 -11.72 -6.99
CA PHE A 9 -42.80 -10.76 -7.94
C PHE A 9 -41.68 -9.91 -7.32
N SER A 10 -41.84 -9.50 -6.06
CA SER A 10 -40.80 -8.81 -5.29
C SER A 10 -39.52 -9.65 -5.16
N THR A 11 -39.66 -10.92 -4.81
CA THR A 11 -38.53 -11.85 -4.69
C THR A 11 -37.81 -12.04 -6.03
N PHE A 12 -38.55 -12.27 -7.12
CA PHE A 12 -37.95 -12.48 -8.44
C PHE A 12 -37.23 -11.25 -8.99
N THR A 13 -37.80 -10.07 -8.76
CA THR A 13 -37.29 -8.81 -9.33
C THR A 13 -36.32 -8.08 -8.40
N ARG A 14 -36.18 -8.54 -7.15
CA ARG A 14 -35.44 -7.87 -6.07
C ARG A 14 -35.91 -6.44 -5.79
N VAL A 15 -37.14 -6.09 -6.20
CA VAL A 15 -37.78 -4.81 -5.88
C VAL A 15 -38.70 -5.03 -4.69
N SER A 16 -38.54 -4.26 -3.63
CA SER A 16 -39.36 -4.43 -2.42
C SER A 16 -40.86 -4.26 -2.71
N ILE A 17 -41.70 -4.99 -1.96
CA ILE A 17 -43.17 -4.84 -2.01
C ILE A 17 -43.60 -3.38 -1.84
N LYS A 18 -42.92 -2.63 -0.95
CA LYS A 18 -43.18 -1.20 -0.73
C LYS A 18 -42.94 -0.38 -2.00
N MET A 19 -41.84 -0.63 -2.71
CA MET A 19 -41.54 0.06 -3.97
C MET A 19 -42.50 -0.32 -5.08
N LEU A 20 -42.91 -1.59 -5.19
CA LEU A 20 -43.91 -2.03 -6.16
C LEU A 20 -45.27 -1.35 -5.94
N ARG A 21 -45.70 -1.18 -4.66
CA ARG A 21 -46.89 -0.39 -4.33
C ARG A 21 -46.70 1.08 -4.69
N HIS A 22 -45.54 1.64 -4.41
CA HIS A 22 -45.26 3.03 -4.75
C HIS A 22 -45.27 3.27 -6.28
N TYR A 23 -44.76 2.33 -7.08
CA TYR A 23 -44.84 2.39 -8.53
C TYR A 23 -46.27 2.26 -9.05
N ASP A 24 -47.11 1.47 -8.39
CA ASP A 24 -48.54 1.39 -8.68
C ASP A 24 -49.24 2.73 -8.39
N ASP A 25 -49.01 3.31 -7.20
CA ASP A 25 -49.58 4.60 -6.79
C ASP A 25 -49.22 5.74 -7.74
N LEU A 26 -47.97 5.74 -8.25
CA LEU A 26 -47.49 6.71 -9.24
C LEU A 26 -47.88 6.37 -10.68
N GLY A 27 -48.55 5.24 -10.92
CA GLY A 27 -48.92 4.77 -12.26
C GLY A 27 -47.73 4.29 -13.12
N LEU A 28 -46.53 4.20 -12.54
CA LEU A 28 -45.33 3.72 -13.21
C LEU A 28 -45.43 2.23 -13.55
N LEU A 29 -45.95 1.42 -12.63
CA LEU A 29 -46.15 -0.02 -12.83
C LEU A 29 -47.39 -0.51 -12.08
N LYS A 30 -48.53 -0.46 -12.77
CA LYS A 30 -49.79 -0.99 -12.23
C LYS A 30 -49.77 -2.53 -12.19
N PRO A 31 -50.38 -3.18 -11.19
CA PRO A 31 -50.56 -4.62 -11.20
C PRO A 31 -51.39 -5.04 -12.42
N ALA A 32 -51.10 -6.21 -12.99
CA ALA A 32 -51.89 -6.78 -14.08
C ALA A 32 -53.32 -7.10 -13.64
N GLN A 33 -53.51 -7.45 -12.36
CA GLN A 33 -54.83 -7.67 -11.77
C GLN A 33 -54.82 -7.32 -10.28
N VAL A 34 -55.94 -6.78 -9.81
CA VAL A 34 -56.24 -6.61 -8.39
C VAL A 34 -57.45 -7.47 -8.07
N ASP A 35 -57.35 -8.32 -7.06
CA ASP A 35 -58.46 -9.13 -6.58
C ASP A 35 -59.55 -8.23 -5.97
N PRO A 36 -60.81 -8.27 -6.45
CA PRO A 36 -61.87 -7.38 -5.97
C PRO A 36 -62.29 -7.60 -4.50
N PHE A 37 -62.07 -8.79 -3.96
CA PHE A 37 -62.52 -9.20 -2.64
C PHE A 37 -61.41 -9.06 -1.59
N THR A 38 -60.17 -9.35 -1.96
CA THR A 38 -59.01 -9.33 -1.04
C THR A 38 -58.08 -8.12 -1.25
N ASN A 39 -58.29 -7.36 -2.32
CA ASN A 39 -57.42 -6.26 -2.76
C ASN A 39 -55.96 -6.68 -3.02
N TYR A 40 -55.74 -7.98 -3.27
CA TYR A 40 -54.42 -8.55 -3.50
C TYR A 40 -53.95 -8.23 -4.92
N ARG A 41 -52.66 -7.87 -5.05
CA ARG A 41 -52.05 -7.45 -6.31
C ARG A 41 -51.32 -8.61 -6.99
N TYR A 42 -51.58 -8.77 -8.27
CA TYR A 42 -50.94 -9.76 -9.14
C TYR A 42 -50.23 -9.09 -10.31
N TYR A 43 -49.03 -9.58 -10.62
CA TYR A 43 -48.17 -9.08 -11.70
C TYR A 43 -47.89 -10.18 -12.73
N SER A 44 -47.67 -9.81 -13.99
CA SER A 44 -47.30 -10.74 -15.08
C SER A 44 -45.80 -10.69 -15.39
N ALA A 45 -45.26 -11.77 -15.94
CA ALA A 45 -43.93 -11.80 -16.55
C ALA A 45 -43.78 -10.74 -17.67
N ASP A 46 -44.86 -10.41 -18.39
CA ASP A 46 -44.85 -9.41 -19.48
C ASP A 46 -44.57 -7.99 -18.99
N GLN A 47 -44.67 -7.77 -17.67
CA GLN A 47 -44.40 -6.48 -17.04
C GLN A 47 -42.90 -6.30 -16.68
N LEU A 48 -42.10 -7.36 -16.76
CA LEU A 48 -40.67 -7.33 -16.46
C LEU A 48 -39.89 -6.34 -17.33
N PRO A 49 -40.09 -6.24 -18.66
CA PRO A 49 -39.37 -5.26 -19.47
C PRO A 49 -39.61 -3.82 -19.02
N ARG A 50 -40.85 -3.49 -18.61
CA ARG A 50 -41.18 -2.16 -18.09
C ARG A 50 -40.52 -1.91 -16.74
N LEU A 51 -40.58 -2.88 -15.83
CA LEU A 51 -39.92 -2.77 -14.52
C LEU A 51 -38.40 -2.58 -14.68
N ASN A 52 -37.76 -3.36 -15.56
CA ASN A 52 -36.32 -3.24 -15.80
C ASN A 52 -35.93 -1.85 -16.31
N ARG A 53 -36.76 -1.21 -17.14
CA ARG A 53 -36.53 0.17 -17.57
C ARG A 53 -36.67 1.18 -16.42
N ILE A 54 -37.66 0.99 -15.54
CA ILE A 54 -37.82 1.84 -14.34
C ILE A 54 -36.57 1.73 -13.45
N VAL A 55 -36.10 0.50 -13.19
CA VAL A 55 -34.93 0.22 -12.36
C VAL A 55 -33.68 0.84 -12.99
N ALA A 56 -33.42 0.60 -14.27
CA ALA A 56 -32.25 1.16 -14.96
C ALA A 56 -32.22 2.69 -14.93
N LEU A 57 -33.36 3.36 -15.16
CA LEU A 57 -33.41 4.82 -15.06
C LEU A 57 -33.25 5.31 -13.61
N LYS A 58 -33.75 4.53 -12.64
CA LYS A 58 -33.54 4.85 -11.22
C LYS A 58 -32.07 4.76 -10.83
N ASP A 59 -31.37 3.76 -11.35
CA ASP A 59 -29.92 3.56 -11.14
C ASP A 59 -29.09 4.67 -11.78
N LEU A 60 -29.54 5.24 -12.90
CA LEU A 60 -28.96 6.46 -13.49
C LEU A 60 -29.26 7.73 -12.65
N GLY A 61 -30.04 7.61 -11.57
CA GLY A 61 -30.33 8.67 -10.63
C GLY A 61 -31.52 9.56 -11.00
N PHE A 62 -32.37 9.14 -11.94
CA PHE A 62 -33.59 9.89 -12.24
C PHE A 62 -34.61 9.78 -11.08
N SER A 63 -35.41 10.84 -10.91
CA SER A 63 -36.56 10.83 -10.01
C SER A 63 -37.69 9.96 -10.60
N LEU A 64 -38.60 9.48 -9.75
CA LEU A 64 -39.73 8.66 -10.21
C LEU A 64 -40.66 9.43 -11.16
N GLU A 65 -40.78 10.75 -10.98
CA GLU A 65 -41.51 11.63 -11.87
C GLU A 65 -40.85 11.72 -13.26
N GLN A 66 -39.54 11.95 -13.31
CA GLN A 66 -38.77 11.96 -14.56
C GLN A 66 -38.84 10.61 -15.28
N ILE A 67 -38.80 9.51 -14.54
CA ILE A 67 -38.97 8.16 -15.09
C ILE A 67 -40.36 8.01 -15.72
N GLY A 68 -41.40 8.53 -15.07
CA GLY A 68 -42.76 8.56 -15.64
C GLY A 68 -42.81 9.27 -16.98
N GLN A 69 -42.20 10.45 -17.07
CA GLN A 69 -42.12 11.22 -18.32
C GLN A 69 -41.35 10.46 -19.41
N LEU A 70 -40.19 9.88 -19.07
CA LEU A 70 -39.36 9.09 -19.99
C LEU A 70 -40.06 7.82 -20.52
N LEU A 71 -40.98 7.24 -19.74
CA LEU A 71 -41.71 6.02 -20.09
C LEU A 71 -43.11 6.27 -20.67
N SER A 72 -43.60 7.51 -20.67
CA SER A 72 -44.92 7.90 -21.19
C SER A 72 -45.01 7.77 -22.72
N GLY A 73 -43.89 7.92 -23.42
CA GLY A 73 -43.84 8.03 -24.88
C GLY A 73 -44.29 9.40 -25.41
N GLU A 74 -44.59 10.36 -24.53
CA GLU A 74 -45.03 11.71 -24.89
C GLU A 74 -43.86 12.65 -25.22
N LEU A 75 -42.64 12.29 -24.80
CA LEU A 75 -41.45 13.08 -25.06
C LEU A 75 -40.91 12.87 -26.47
N SER A 76 -40.51 13.96 -27.13
CA SER A 76 -39.70 13.88 -28.35
C SER A 76 -38.32 13.28 -28.05
N ALA A 77 -37.66 12.73 -29.07
CA ALA A 77 -36.30 12.21 -28.95
C ALA A 77 -35.32 13.29 -28.44
N GLU A 78 -35.54 14.55 -28.81
CA GLU A 78 -34.73 15.70 -28.39
C GLU A 78 -34.91 15.99 -26.89
N GLN A 79 -36.15 15.94 -26.37
CA GLN A 79 -36.41 16.12 -24.95
C GLN A 79 -35.77 15.02 -24.11
N MET A 80 -35.87 13.76 -24.56
CA MET A 80 -35.22 12.63 -23.90
C MET A 80 -33.70 12.78 -23.87
N GLN A 81 -33.09 13.16 -25.00
CA GLN A 81 -31.66 13.44 -25.06
C GLN A 81 -31.26 14.61 -24.14
N GLY A 82 -32.09 15.64 -24.05
CA GLY A 82 -31.89 16.78 -23.15
C GLY A 82 -31.84 16.35 -21.69
N MET A 83 -32.79 15.53 -21.24
CA MET A 83 -32.82 14.99 -19.88
C MET A 83 -31.58 14.14 -19.56
N LEU A 84 -31.15 13.28 -20.49
CA LEU A 84 -29.94 12.46 -20.32
C LEU A 84 -28.67 13.31 -20.28
N LYS A 85 -28.56 14.34 -21.14
CA LYS A 85 -27.41 15.27 -21.14
C LYS A 85 -27.34 16.07 -19.83
N LEU A 86 -28.48 16.54 -19.33
CA LEU A 86 -28.53 17.24 -18.04
C LEU A 86 -28.07 16.32 -16.92
N ARG A 87 -28.59 15.08 -16.87
CA ARG A 87 -28.18 14.11 -15.85
C ARG A 87 -26.69 13.77 -15.92
N ARG A 88 -26.14 13.64 -17.13
CA ARG A 88 -24.69 13.46 -17.33
C ARG A 88 -23.91 14.64 -16.73
N ALA A 89 -24.30 15.87 -17.04
CA ALA A 89 -23.61 17.06 -16.54
C ALA A 89 -23.64 17.17 -15.00
N GLU A 90 -24.75 16.79 -14.37
CA GLU A 90 -24.88 16.71 -12.91
C GLU A 90 -23.91 15.69 -12.30
N ILE A 91 -23.81 14.48 -12.88
CA ILE A 91 -22.90 13.43 -12.42
C ILE A 91 -21.44 13.87 -12.60
N GLU A 92 -21.10 14.46 -13.74
CA GLU A 92 -19.75 14.99 -14.00
C GLU A 92 -19.39 16.09 -12.99
N GLN A 93 -20.35 16.92 -12.58
CA GLN A 93 -20.12 17.93 -11.55
C GLN A 93 -19.88 17.30 -10.17
N GLN A 94 -20.67 16.28 -9.79
CA GLN A 94 -20.47 15.55 -8.53
C GLN A 94 -19.10 14.86 -8.49
N LEU A 95 -18.67 14.26 -9.61
CA LEU A 95 -17.35 13.64 -9.71
C LEU A 95 -16.22 14.66 -9.43
N ARG A 96 -16.28 15.83 -10.08
CA ARG A 96 -15.30 16.91 -9.84
C ARG A 96 -15.27 17.37 -8.38
N GLU A 97 -16.42 17.43 -7.72
CA GLU A 97 -16.52 17.82 -6.32
C GLU A 97 -15.91 16.76 -5.38
N GLU A 98 -16.16 15.47 -5.65
CA GLU A 98 -15.57 14.36 -4.88
C GLU A 98 -14.07 14.26 -5.11
N GLU A 99 -13.58 14.44 -6.34
CA GLU A 99 -12.14 14.54 -6.65
C GLU A 99 -11.48 15.69 -5.89
N ALA A 100 -12.13 16.86 -5.82
CA ALA A 100 -11.63 18.00 -5.06
C ALA A 100 -11.66 17.77 -3.54
N LYS A 101 -12.54 16.90 -3.02
CA LYS A 101 -12.52 16.48 -1.60
C LYS A 101 -11.39 15.49 -1.36
N LEU A 102 -11.20 14.52 -2.26
CA LEU A 102 -10.12 13.55 -2.17
C LEU A 102 -8.75 14.23 -2.15
N ALA A 103 -8.50 15.17 -3.06
CA ALA A 103 -7.26 15.96 -3.08
C ALA A 103 -7.01 16.72 -1.77
N ARG A 104 -8.07 17.22 -1.11
CA ARG A 104 -7.96 17.87 0.21
C ARG A 104 -7.62 16.88 1.32
N ILE A 105 -8.16 15.66 1.27
CA ILE A 105 -7.82 14.58 2.21
C ILE A 105 -6.35 14.18 2.04
N GLU A 106 -5.90 13.96 0.80
CA GLU A 106 -4.51 13.61 0.49
C GLU A 106 -3.52 14.69 0.96
N ALA A 107 -3.83 15.97 0.72
CA ALA A 107 -3.02 17.08 1.22
C ALA A 107 -2.93 17.09 2.76
N ARG A 108 -4.02 16.74 3.46
CA ARG A 108 -4.01 16.61 4.93
C ARG A 108 -3.20 15.43 5.41
N LEU A 109 -3.32 14.27 4.76
CA LEU A 109 -2.51 13.09 5.07
C LEU A 109 -1.01 13.39 4.90
N ALA A 110 -0.63 14.06 3.81
CA ALA A 110 0.75 14.48 3.57
C ALA A 110 1.25 15.48 4.64
N GLN A 111 0.38 16.38 5.12
CA GLN A 111 0.71 17.31 6.20
C GLN A 111 0.90 16.59 7.54
N ILE A 112 0.04 15.62 7.86
CA ILE A 112 0.17 14.78 9.07
C ILE A 112 1.48 14.00 9.02
N ALA A 113 1.76 13.33 7.90
CA ALA A 113 3.03 12.61 7.70
C ALA A 113 4.26 13.51 7.86
N LYS A 114 4.21 14.76 7.39
CA LYS A 114 5.30 15.74 7.61
C LYS A 114 5.42 16.22 9.06
N THR A 115 4.31 16.27 9.78
CA THR A 115 4.28 16.70 11.20
C THR A 115 4.74 15.56 12.11
N GLU A 116 4.36 14.33 11.79
CA GLU A 116 4.82 13.10 12.44
C GLU A 116 6.27 12.79 12.05
N GLY A 117 6.72 13.08 10.83
CA GLY A 117 8.12 12.92 10.41
C GLY A 117 9.13 13.77 11.19
N ARG A 118 8.69 14.85 11.86
CA ARG A 118 9.51 15.62 12.82
C ARG A 118 9.62 14.96 14.21
N MET A 119 8.86 13.89 14.48
CA MET A 119 8.80 13.19 15.78
C MET A 119 8.75 11.65 15.68
N ALA A 120 8.79 11.04 14.48
CA ALA A 120 8.55 9.60 14.31
C ALA A 120 9.77 8.73 14.61
N TYR A 121 10.98 9.29 14.50
CA TYR A 121 12.23 8.59 14.71
C TYR A 121 13.00 9.23 15.86
N ASP A 122 13.16 8.47 16.94
CA ASP A 122 14.09 8.83 18.01
C ASP A 122 15.53 8.58 17.52
N VAL A 123 16.25 9.67 17.28
CA VAL A 123 17.66 9.60 16.92
C VAL A 123 18.51 9.55 18.18
N VAL A 124 19.35 8.52 18.28
CA VAL A 124 20.27 8.32 19.40
C VAL A 124 21.70 8.43 18.91
N LEU A 125 22.52 9.17 19.65
CA LEU A 125 23.97 9.17 19.45
C LEU A 125 24.60 8.08 20.31
N ARG A 126 25.43 7.24 19.70
CA ARG A 126 26.20 6.23 20.44
C ARG A 126 27.55 5.94 19.78
N ALA A 127 28.47 5.42 20.58
CA ALA A 127 29.67 4.78 20.07
C ALA A 127 29.32 3.41 19.49
N VAL A 128 29.95 3.07 18.38
CA VAL A 128 29.91 1.73 17.76
C VAL A 128 31.33 1.21 17.71
N ASP A 129 31.58 0.06 18.34
CA ASP A 129 32.90 -0.56 18.38
C ASP A 129 33.28 -1.15 17.02
N ALA A 130 34.60 -1.26 16.78
CA ALA A 130 35.12 -2.00 15.65
C ALA A 130 34.76 -3.49 15.77
N GLN A 131 34.56 -4.15 14.63
CA GLN A 131 34.22 -5.58 14.61
C GLN A 131 34.75 -6.28 13.37
N MET A 132 35.15 -7.54 13.53
CA MET A 132 35.53 -8.39 12.41
C MET A 132 34.29 -8.78 11.60
N VAL A 133 34.39 -8.63 10.28
CA VAL A 133 33.34 -8.98 9.33
C VAL A 133 33.91 -9.83 8.20
N ALA A 134 33.10 -10.74 7.68
CA ALA A 134 33.23 -11.24 6.32
C ALA A 134 32.38 -10.35 5.43
N SER A 135 32.97 -9.73 4.41
CA SER A 135 32.25 -8.79 3.56
C SER A 135 32.48 -9.01 2.07
N MET A 136 31.47 -8.61 1.31
CA MET A 136 31.49 -8.60 -0.15
C MET A 136 31.00 -7.24 -0.63
N ARG A 137 31.82 -6.58 -1.46
CA ARG A 137 31.56 -5.25 -2.00
C ARG A 137 31.37 -5.33 -3.51
N GLN A 138 30.27 -4.78 -4.01
CA GLN A 138 29.89 -4.83 -5.42
C GLN A 138 29.13 -3.57 -5.83
N VAL A 139 29.15 -3.27 -7.13
CA VAL A 139 28.27 -2.28 -7.75
C VAL A 139 27.06 -3.03 -8.30
N VAL A 140 25.87 -2.73 -7.79
CA VAL A 140 24.64 -3.49 -8.07
C VAL A 140 23.46 -2.57 -8.32
N SER A 141 22.41 -3.08 -8.94
CA SER A 141 21.09 -2.44 -8.90
C SER A 141 20.34 -2.95 -7.68
N ILE A 142 19.88 -2.08 -6.79
CA ILE A 142 19.21 -2.53 -5.55
C ILE A 142 17.91 -3.29 -5.85
N ASP A 143 17.18 -2.87 -6.89
CA ASP A 143 15.87 -3.45 -7.23
C ASP A 143 15.96 -4.79 -7.98
N SER A 144 17.16 -5.24 -8.36
CA SER A 144 17.36 -6.46 -9.15
C SER A 144 17.40 -7.75 -8.32
N GLY A 145 17.44 -7.64 -6.99
CA GLY A 145 17.65 -8.78 -6.08
C GLY A 145 19.11 -9.16 -5.84
N GLU A 146 20.06 -8.49 -6.50
CA GLU A 146 21.51 -8.73 -6.35
C GLU A 146 21.97 -8.61 -4.89
N VAL A 147 21.46 -7.63 -4.14
CA VAL A 147 21.80 -7.45 -2.72
C VAL A 147 21.41 -8.67 -1.87
N THR A 148 20.25 -9.27 -2.14
CA THR A 148 19.82 -10.51 -1.47
C THR A 148 20.79 -11.64 -1.77
N GLU A 149 21.16 -11.83 -3.04
CA GLU A 149 22.15 -12.85 -3.43
C GLU A 149 23.51 -12.62 -2.75
N MET A 150 23.90 -11.36 -2.54
CA MET A 150 25.09 -11.01 -1.80
C MET A 150 25.03 -11.49 -0.34
N PHE A 151 23.93 -11.21 0.37
CA PHE A 151 23.72 -11.68 1.74
C PHE A 151 23.77 -13.21 1.82
N GLU A 152 23.03 -13.90 0.95
CA GLU A 152 22.96 -15.36 0.92
C GLU A 152 24.35 -15.98 0.68
N THR A 153 25.14 -15.39 -0.23
CA THR A 153 26.50 -15.86 -0.54
C THR A 153 27.44 -15.74 0.66
N VAL A 154 27.43 -14.59 1.35
CA VAL A 154 28.33 -14.37 2.50
C VAL A 154 27.87 -15.21 3.70
N GLU A 155 26.57 -15.28 4.00
CA GLU A 155 26.02 -16.10 5.09
C GLU A 155 26.32 -17.59 4.91
N ALA A 156 26.14 -18.14 3.69
CA ALA A 156 26.47 -19.53 3.40
C ALA A 156 27.97 -19.82 3.60
N ALA A 157 28.84 -18.92 3.15
CA ALA A 157 30.27 -19.05 3.33
C ALA A 157 30.66 -18.99 4.81
N VAL A 158 30.15 -18.02 5.56
CA VAL A 158 30.40 -17.91 7.01
C VAL A 158 29.86 -19.13 7.78
N GLY A 159 28.69 -19.65 7.37
CA GLY A 159 28.07 -20.86 7.91
C GLY A 159 28.94 -22.10 7.75
N GLN A 160 29.61 -22.26 6.59
CA GLN A 160 30.52 -23.38 6.34
C GLN A 160 31.67 -23.46 7.37
N TYR A 161 32.20 -22.31 7.79
CA TYR A 161 33.28 -22.23 8.79
C TYR A 161 32.78 -22.11 10.23
N LYS A 162 31.45 -22.05 10.44
CA LYS A 162 30.82 -21.80 11.74
C LYS A 162 31.39 -20.56 12.43
N ALA A 163 31.72 -19.54 11.64
CA ALA A 163 32.42 -18.34 12.11
C ALA A 163 31.47 -17.21 12.51
N ARG A 164 30.17 -17.33 12.24
CA ARG A 164 29.17 -16.27 12.43
C ARG A 164 29.10 -15.81 13.88
N ALA A 165 29.23 -14.50 14.10
CA ALA A 165 28.95 -13.92 15.40
C ALA A 165 27.43 -13.79 15.62
N VAL A 166 26.98 -13.75 16.88
CA VAL A 166 25.58 -13.45 17.22
C VAL A 166 25.37 -11.94 17.17
N ARG A 167 25.45 -11.38 15.96
CA ARG A 167 25.21 -9.97 15.66
C ARG A 167 24.45 -9.81 14.34
N PRO A 168 23.67 -8.73 14.17
CA PRO A 168 22.97 -8.43 12.92
C PRO A 168 23.93 -8.29 11.74
N PRO A 169 23.53 -8.73 10.54
CA PRO A 169 24.28 -8.43 9.32
C PRO A 169 24.06 -6.96 8.91
N LEU A 170 24.97 -6.44 8.07
CA LEU A 170 25.00 -5.04 7.67
C LEU A 170 25.04 -4.88 6.15
N MET A 171 24.45 -3.78 5.67
CA MET A 171 24.71 -3.21 4.35
C MET A 171 25.35 -1.83 4.53
N ILE A 172 26.35 -1.52 3.71
CA ILE A 172 27.12 -0.27 3.79
C ILE A 172 27.14 0.38 2.41
N TYR A 173 26.83 1.67 2.34
CA TYR A 173 26.84 2.45 1.12
C TYR A 173 28.17 3.18 0.96
N HIS A 174 28.86 2.98 -0.17
CA HIS A 174 30.17 3.58 -0.46
C HIS A 174 30.13 4.69 -1.51
N ASP A 175 28.98 4.91 -2.15
CA ASP A 175 28.84 5.95 -3.17
C ASP A 175 29.17 7.34 -2.61
N THR A 176 30.05 8.04 -3.33
CA THR A 176 30.37 9.45 -3.07
C THR A 176 29.58 10.39 -3.98
N GLU A 177 29.06 9.87 -5.10
CA GLU A 177 28.27 10.58 -6.11
C GLU A 177 27.14 9.68 -6.61
N TYR A 178 26.00 10.27 -6.98
CA TYR A 178 24.88 9.53 -7.54
C TYR A 178 25.22 8.97 -8.92
N GLN A 179 25.01 7.68 -9.12
CA GLN A 179 25.06 7.02 -10.43
C GLN A 179 23.67 6.49 -10.79
N GLU A 180 23.23 6.74 -12.01
CA GLU A 180 21.90 6.33 -12.44
C GLU A 180 21.81 4.80 -12.56
N GLY A 181 20.94 4.19 -11.75
CA GLY A 181 20.57 2.78 -11.83
C GLY A 181 21.48 1.78 -11.10
N VAL A 182 22.60 2.22 -10.53
CA VAL A 182 23.54 1.37 -9.77
C VAL A 182 24.07 2.07 -8.52
N GLN A 183 24.44 1.26 -7.52
CA GLN A 183 25.03 1.73 -6.26
C GLN A 183 26.18 0.82 -5.84
N GLU A 184 27.26 1.41 -5.32
CA GLU A 184 28.36 0.66 -4.71
C GLU A 184 28.03 0.33 -3.24
N VAL A 185 27.78 -0.95 -3.00
CA VAL A 185 27.32 -1.46 -1.70
C VAL A 185 28.24 -2.55 -1.18
N GLU A 186 28.36 -2.65 0.13
CA GLU A 186 29.07 -3.72 0.82
C GLU A 186 28.13 -4.42 1.79
N VAL A 187 27.97 -5.73 1.60
CA VAL A 187 27.31 -6.60 2.57
C VAL A 187 28.37 -7.13 3.52
N ALA A 188 28.12 -7.03 4.83
CA ALA A 188 29.04 -7.45 5.87
C ALA A 188 28.34 -8.30 6.93
N ILE A 189 28.87 -9.51 7.17
CA ILE A 189 28.39 -10.44 8.21
C ILE A 189 29.41 -10.47 9.34
N PRO A 190 29.05 -10.09 10.58
CA PRO A 190 29.97 -10.17 11.70
C PRO A 190 30.43 -11.60 12.02
N ILE A 191 31.72 -11.75 12.31
CA ILE A 191 32.35 -13.05 12.60
C ILE A 191 33.15 -13.03 13.91
N ASN A 192 33.24 -14.19 14.56
CA ASN A 192 34.10 -14.44 15.74
C ASN A 192 35.11 -15.58 15.50
N GLY A 193 34.90 -16.40 14.47
CA GLY A 193 35.75 -17.54 14.13
C GLY A 193 36.72 -17.23 12.98
N PRO A 194 37.85 -17.95 12.89
CA PRO A 194 38.78 -17.80 11.79
C PRO A 194 38.16 -18.32 10.48
N MET A 195 38.29 -17.54 9.42
CA MET A 195 37.86 -17.86 8.06
C MET A 195 38.87 -17.26 7.07
N PRO A 196 39.22 -17.94 5.98
CA PRO A 196 40.10 -17.36 4.96
C PRO A 196 39.35 -16.36 4.07
N SER A 197 40.02 -15.27 3.69
CA SER A 197 39.55 -14.43 2.57
C SER A 197 39.57 -15.22 1.26
N SER A 198 38.72 -14.81 0.33
CA SER A 198 38.64 -15.31 -1.04
C SER A 198 38.61 -14.15 -2.03
N THR A 199 38.48 -14.44 -3.33
CA THR A 199 38.32 -13.38 -4.34
C THR A 199 37.02 -12.59 -4.15
N ALA A 200 35.93 -13.24 -3.73
CA ALA A 200 34.62 -12.61 -3.57
C ALA A 200 34.37 -12.05 -2.17
N ILE A 201 34.89 -12.72 -1.13
CA ILE A 201 34.64 -12.40 0.28
C ILE A 201 35.95 -12.01 0.95
N GLN A 202 36.02 -10.81 1.50
CA GLN A 202 37.15 -10.32 2.29
C GLN A 202 36.86 -10.45 3.78
N ILE A 203 37.87 -10.84 4.55
CA ILE A 203 37.81 -10.80 6.02
C ILE A 203 38.55 -9.56 6.49
N GLN A 204 37.82 -8.63 7.11
CA GLN A 204 38.37 -7.34 7.52
C GLN A 204 37.76 -6.83 8.81
N GLU A 205 38.47 -5.90 9.45
CA GLU A 205 37.92 -5.15 10.58
C GLU A 205 37.09 -3.99 10.04
N LEU A 206 35.79 -4.01 10.34
CA LEU A 206 34.91 -2.87 10.10
C LEU A 206 35.14 -1.84 11.21
N ALA A 207 35.56 -0.64 10.81
CA ALA A 207 35.88 0.44 11.74
C ALA A 207 34.69 0.83 12.63
N GLY A 208 34.98 1.05 13.91
CA GLY A 208 34.08 1.70 14.84
C GLY A 208 34.07 3.22 14.68
N HIS A 209 33.10 3.88 15.30
CA HIS A 209 33.01 5.34 15.37
C HIS A 209 32.57 5.76 16.77
N GLU A 210 33.18 6.81 17.33
CA GLU A 210 32.82 7.33 18.66
C GLU A 210 31.41 7.93 18.68
N THR A 211 30.99 8.53 17.56
CA THR A 211 29.66 9.15 17.42
C THR A 211 28.98 8.66 16.15
N MET A 212 27.95 7.84 16.32
CA MET A 212 27.03 7.39 15.28
C MET A 212 25.63 7.92 15.59
N ALA A 213 25.01 8.56 14.62
CA ALA A 213 23.59 8.88 14.65
C ALA A 213 22.80 7.65 14.20
N CYS A 214 21.96 7.14 15.11
CA CYS A 214 21.20 5.91 14.92
C CYS A 214 19.70 6.18 14.99
N CYS A 215 18.91 5.53 14.14
CA CYS A 215 17.46 5.43 14.33
C CYS A 215 16.94 4.05 13.93
N ILE A 216 15.80 3.65 14.52
CA ILE A 216 15.16 2.36 14.24
C ILE A 216 13.99 2.58 13.30
N HIS A 217 14.00 1.85 12.18
CA HIS A 217 12.88 1.73 11.26
C HIS A 217 12.20 0.37 11.43
N THR A 218 10.87 0.37 11.48
CA THR A 218 10.04 -0.84 11.53
C THR A 218 9.07 -0.82 10.36
N GLY A 219 9.11 -1.85 9.52
CA GLY A 219 8.31 -1.94 8.31
C GLY A 219 9.13 -2.26 7.07
N GLU A 220 8.46 -2.23 5.92
CA GLU A 220 9.00 -2.65 4.63
C GLU A 220 10.04 -1.65 4.09
N TYR A 221 10.98 -2.16 3.29
CA TYR A 221 12.10 -1.36 2.75
C TYR A 221 11.65 -0.22 1.82
N ASP A 222 10.47 -0.30 1.21
CA ASP A 222 9.88 0.80 0.43
C ASP A 222 9.67 2.08 1.26
N THR A 223 9.58 1.94 2.59
CA THR A 223 9.39 3.05 3.53
C THR A 223 10.68 3.51 4.20
N LEU A 224 11.82 2.84 3.97
CA LEU A 224 13.14 3.22 4.50
C LEU A 224 13.58 4.66 4.14
N PRO A 225 13.27 5.21 2.94
CA PRO A 225 13.60 6.60 2.60
C PRO A 225 13.06 7.63 3.61
N GLN A 226 11.98 7.31 4.34
CA GLN A 226 11.44 8.17 5.39
C GLN A 226 12.37 8.25 6.61
N ALA A 227 12.96 7.13 7.01
CA ALA A 227 13.91 7.07 8.11
C ALA A 227 15.22 7.79 7.76
N PHE A 228 15.72 7.61 6.53
CA PHE A 228 16.85 8.39 6.00
C PHE A 228 16.57 9.90 6.05
N GLY A 229 15.40 10.33 5.55
CA GLY A 229 15.01 11.73 5.57
C GLY A 229 14.96 12.33 6.98
N ALA A 230 14.41 11.59 7.95
CA ALA A 230 14.34 12.03 9.34
C ALA A 230 15.75 12.11 9.98
N LEU A 231 16.60 11.12 9.75
CA LEU A 231 17.96 11.08 10.28
C LEU A 231 18.82 12.23 9.71
N MET A 232 18.76 12.48 8.40
CA MET A 232 19.46 13.59 7.76
C MET A 232 19.00 14.96 8.28
N GLN A 233 17.68 15.17 8.42
CA GLN A 233 17.14 16.41 8.99
C GLN A 233 17.59 16.61 10.44
N TRP A 234 17.64 15.53 11.23
CA TRP A 234 18.12 15.61 12.61
C TRP A 234 19.61 15.96 12.67
N ILE A 235 20.45 15.35 11.83
CA ILE A 235 21.89 15.62 11.75
C ILE A 235 22.12 17.11 11.44
N GLU A 236 21.44 17.64 10.41
CA GLU A 236 21.53 19.05 10.03
C GLU A 236 21.05 19.98 11.16
N ALA A 237 19.88 19.70 11.73
CA ALA A 237 19.28 20.55 12.77
C ALA A 237 20.11 20.61 14.06
N ASN A 238 20.93 19.57 14.33
CA ASN A 238 21.79 19.50 15.51
C ASN A 238 23.24 19.91 15.23
N GLY A 239 23.54 20.37 14.01
CA GLY A 239 24.86 20.90 13.64
C GLY A 239 25.94 19.83 13.50
N TYR A 240 25.57 18.63 13.07
CA TYR A 240 26.51 17.54 12.79
C TYR A 240 26.82 17.46 11.29
N HIS A 241 27.99 16.90 10.96
CA HIS A 241 28.43 16.58 9.61
C HIS A 241 28.73 15.09 9.47
N ILE A 242 28.41 14.51 8.32
CA ILE A 242 28.65 13.09 8.02
C ILE A 242 30.12 12.90 7.67
N VAL A 243 30.78 11.92 8.30
CA VAL A 243 32.23 11.70 8.16
C VAL A 243 32.60 10.32 7.62
N GLY A 244 31.62 9.55 7.14
CA GLY A 244 31.85 8.19 6.66
C GLY A 244 30.60 7.56 6.04
N PRO A 245 30.70 6.29 5.64
CA PRO A 245 29.64 5.60 4.93
C PRO A 245 28.44 5.30 5.83
N THR A 246 27.24 5.41 5.25
CA THR A 246 25.99 5.03 5.92
C THR A 246 25.86 3.51 5.98
N ARG A 247 25.30 3.02 7.09
CA ARG A 247 25.11 1.59 7.36
C ARG A 247 23.64 1.31 7.66
N GLU A 248 23.16 0.16 7.17
CA GLU A 248 21.90 -0.45 7.57
C GLU A 248 22.20 -1.74 8.32
N LEU A 249 21.69 -1.87 9.55
CA LEU A 249 21.77 -3.09 10.34
C LEU A 249 20.41 -3.78 10.33
N PHE A 250 20.36 -5.03 9.87
CA PHE A 250 19.12 -5.79 9.77
C PHE A 250 18.85 -6.55 11.07
N LEU A 251 18.04 -5.96 11.96
CA LEU A 251 17.71 -6.55 13.27
C LEU A 251 16.65 -7.64 13.16
N ARG A 252 15.68 -7.48 12.24
CA ARG A 252 14.70 -8.50 11.85
C ARG A 252 14.47 -8.44 10.35
N PHE A 253 14.61 -9.56 9.66
CA PHE A 253 14.56 -9.63 8.19
C PHE A 253 14.07 -11.01 7.71
N GLY A 254 13.70 -11.08 6.43
CA GLY A 254 13.41 -12.34 5.77
C GLY A 254 14.71 -12.98 5.26
N ALA A 255 14.86 -14.29 5.46
CA ALA A 255 15.98 -15.08 4.97
C ALA A 255 15.48 -16.46 4.52
N ASP A 256 16.03 -17.01 3.44
CA ASP A 256 15.63 -18.35 2.97
C ASP A 256 16.37 -19.48 3.71
N GLN A 257 17.46 -19.14 4.40
CA GLN A 257 18.29 -20.04 5.20
C GLN A 257 18.83 -21.25 4.42
N LYS A 258 19.07 -21.10 3.10
CA LYS A 258 19.63 -22.17 2.28
C LYS A 258 21.14 -22.30 2.51
N GLY A 259 21.52 -23.21 3.40
CA GLY A 259 22.92 -23.58 3.64
C GLY A 259 23.55 -22.90 4.85
N TYR A 260 22.76 -22.21 5.66
CA TYR A 260 23.16 -21.61 6.94
C TYR A 260 21.95 -21.51 7.87
N GLU A 261 22.20 -21.32 9.16
CA GLU A 261 21.15 -21.15 10.18
C GLU A 261 21.33 -19.80 10.88
N LEU A 262 20.20 -19.10 11.10
CA LEU A 262 20.15 -17.83 11.80
C LEU A 262 19.36 -17.99 13.10
N PRO A 263 19.72 -17.24 14.16
CA PRO A 263 18.90 -17.14 15.36
C PRO A 263 17.47 -16.69 15.02
N GLU A 264 16.47 -17.32 15.64
CA GLU A 264 15.04 -16.99 15.45
C GLU A 264 14.72 -15.51 15.71
N ALA A 265 15.50 -14.86 16.59
CA ALA A 265 15.39 -13.43 16.89
C ALA A 265 15.54 -12.54 15.65
N TYR A 266 16.27 -12.97 14.62
CA TYR A 266 16.47 -12.22 13.37
C TYR A 266 15.41 -12.50 12.31
N LEU A 267 14.63 -13.57 12.44
CA LEU A 267 13.69 -13.99 11.41
C LEU A 267 12.36 -13.27 11.57
N ALA A 268 11.95 -12.59 10.50
CA ALA A 268 10.64 -11.96 10.37
C ALA A 268 9.71 -12.84 9.51
N LYS A 269 8.42 -12.91 9.87
CA LYS A 269 7.43 -13.72 9.13
C LYS A 269 6.79 -12.97 7.96
N SER A 270 6.92 -11.65 7.94
CA SER A 270 6.42 -10.77 6.90
C SER A 270 7.23 -9.48 6.84
N ALA A 271 7.18 -8.76 5.72
CA ALA A 271 7.91 -7.50 5.54
C ALA A 271 7.48 -6.42 6.53
N ALA A 272 6.23 -6.45 7.02
CA ALA A 272 5.74 -5.56 8.07
C ALA A 272 6.43 -5.77 9.44
N GLU A 273 7.08 -6.93 9.65
CA GLU A 273 7.85 -7.23 10.88
C GLU A 273 9.33 -6.90 10.75
N PHE A 274 9.78 -6.37 9.61
CA PHE A 274 11.18 -6.01 9.42
C PHE A 274 11.57 -4.88 10.37
N VAL A 275 12.80 -4.97 10.88
CA VAL A 275 13.38 -3.96 11.75
C VAL A 275 14.80 -3.69 11.28
N THR A 276 15.05 -2.46 10.87
CA THR A 276 16.34 -1.99 10.36
C THR A 276 16.81 -0.82 11.20
N GLU A 277 18.05 -0.87 11.67
CA GLU A 277 18.69 0.28 12.29
C GLU A 277 19.54 1.02 11.24
N LEU A 278 19.27 2.30 11.03
CA LEU A 278 20.12 3.18 10.24
C LEU A 278 21.23 3.75 11.10
N GLN A 279 22.42 3.84 10.53
CA GLN A 279 23.65 4.20 11.23
C GLN A 279 24.51 5.13 10.36
N ILE A 280 24.67 6.38 10.78
CA ILE A 280 25.50 7.37 10.06
C ILE A 280 26.59 7.92 10.99
N PRO A 281 27.87 7.79 10.63
CA PRO A 281 28.97 8.36 11.42
C PRO A 281 28.98 9.89 11.28
N VAL A 282 29.03 10.58 12.43
CA VAL A 282 28.92 12.04 12.46
C VAL A 282 29.90 12.71 13.42
N GLU A 283 30.29 13.94 13.11
CA GLU A 283 31.12 14.82 13.94
C GLU A 283 30.53 16.24 14.00
N LYS A 284 30.94 17.05 14.98
CA LYS A 284 30.54 18.46 15.11
C LYS A 284 31.54 19.41 14.48
#